data_AF-A0A3N5XAY5-F1
#
_entry.id   AF-A0A3N5XAY5-F1
#
_cell.length_a   1.000
_cell.length_b   1.000
_cell.length_c   1.000
_cell.angle_alpha   90.00
_cell.angle_beta   90.00
_cell.angle_gamma   90.00
#
_symmetry.space_group_name_H-M   'P 1'
#
loop_
_entity.id
_entity.type
_entity.pdbx_description
1 polymer ?
#
loop_
_entity_poly.entity_id
_entity_poly.type
_entity_poly.pdbx_seq_one_letter_code
_entity_poly.pdbx_strand_id
1 'polypeptide(L)' 'ARYGEEHAPQRVIPKISQETLAEMIGTTRSRVNFFMNRFKKLGFITVDGGLTVNNSLLSVVLHD' A
#
# COMPACT_ATOMS: atom_id res chain seq x y z
N ALA A 1 -22.83 -14.53 -7.76
CA ALA A 1 -21.58 -14.48 -6.99
C ALA A 1 -20.41 -14.66 -7.95
N ARG A 2 -19.50 -13.69 -8.07
CA ARG A 2 -18.25 -13.87 -8.84
C ARG A 2 -17.14 -14.28 -7.87
N TYR A 3 -17.13 -15.56 -7.48
CA TYR A 3 -15.95 -16.21 -6.91
C TYR A 3 -15.12 -16.68 -8.10
N GLY A 4 -13.93 -16.11 -8.31
CA GLY A 4 -13.02 -16.64 -9.33
C GLY A 4 -12.24 -15.66 -10.19
N GLU A 5 -12.04 -14.40 -9.78
CA GLU A 5 -10.98 -13.60 -10.40
C GLU A 5 -9.81 -13.53 -9.43
N GLU A 6 -8.84 -14.42 -9.67
CA GLU A 6 -7.55 -14.46 -8.96
C GLU A 6 -6.91 -13.08 -9.08
N HIS A 7 -6.73 -12.47 -7.92
CA HIS A 7 -6.35 -11.09 -7.73
C HIS A 7 -4.92 -10.88 -8.24
N ALA A 8 -4.76 -10.57 -9.53
CA ALA A 8 -3.51 -10.03 -10.03
C ALA A 8 -3.17 -8.80 -9.17
N PRO A 9 -1.97 -8.70 -8.57
CA PRO A 9 -1.59 -7.55 -7.77
C PRO A 9 -1.70 -6.29 -8.62
N GLN A 10 -2.79 -5.56 -8.41
CA GLN A 10 -3.16 -4.42 -9.22
C GLN A 10 -2.24 -3.28 -8.81
N ARG A 11 -1.26 -3.00 -9.68
CA ARG A 11 -0.27 -1.91 -9.58
C ARG A 11 0.92 -2.22 -8.66
N VAL A 12 1.99 -2.70 -9.28
CA VAL A 12 3.33 -2.65 -8.70
C VAL A 12 3.81 -1.20 -8.75
N ILE A 13 3.98 -0.58 -7.60
CA ILE A 13 4.57 0.76 -7.51
C ILE A 13 6.10 0.58 -7.61
N PRO A 14 6.78 1.34 -8.50
CA PRO A 14 8.23 1.29 -8.60
C PRO A 14 8.89 1.62 -7.25
N LYS A 15 10.11 1.11 -7.03
CA LYS A 15 10.83 1.31 -5.77
C LYS A 15 11.11 2.80 -5.56
N ILE A 16 10.30 3.43 -4.71
CA ILE A 16 10.51 4.78 -4.19
C ILE A 16 11.05 4.65 -2.76
N SER A 17 12.05 5.44 -2.42
CA SER A 17 12.58 5.46 -1.05
C SER A 17 11.56 6.08 -0.08
N GLN A 18 11.57 5.67 1.19
CA GLN A 18 10.68 6.29 2.18
C GLN A 18 10.97 7.78 2.41
N GLU A 19 12.21 8.22 2.15
CA GLU A 19 12.61 9.62 2.26
C GLU A 19 11.98 10.44 1.14
N THR A 20 12.11 9.99 -0.10
CA THR A 20 11.44 10.58 -1.27
C THR A 20 9.92 10.58 -1.09
N LEU A 21 9.35 9.50 -0.58
CA LEU A 21 7.90 9.45 -0.30
C LEU A 21 7.50 10.44 0.79
N ALA A 22 8.33 10.62 1.82
CA ALA A 22 8.07 11.57 2.89
C ALA A 22 8.06 13.02 2.38
N GLU A 23 9.03 13.37 1.52
CA GLU A 23 9.06 14.67 0.83
C GLU A 23 7.81 14.87 -0.03
N MET A 24 7.44 13.88 -0.84
CA MET A 24 6.28 13.94 -1.74
C MET A 24 4.96 14.20 -1.01
N ILE A 25 4.77 13.62 0.18
CA ILE A 25 3.51 13.75 0.93
C ILE A 25 3.60 14.77 2.09
N GLY A 26 4.70 15.53 2.19
CA GLY A 26 4.86 16.58 3.18
C GLY A 26 4.92 16.07 4.63
N THR A 27 5.64 14.98 4.88
CA THR A 27 5.77 14.37 6.22
C THR A 27 7.20 13.93 6.51
N THR A 28 7.44 13.25 7.63
CA THR A 28 8.75 12.70 7.98
C THR A 28 8.90 11.24 7.58
N ARG A 29 10.13 10.80 7.29
CA ARG A 29 10.46 9.39 7.03
C ARG A 29 9.91 8.45 8.12
N SER A 30 10.00 8.87 9.37
CA SER A 30 9.52 8.11 10.53
C SER A 30 8.00 7.90 10.50
N ARG A 31 7.23 8.93 10.10
CA ARG A 31 5.78 8.83 9.93
C ARG A 31 5.41 7.92 8.76
N VAL A 32 6.11 8.02 7.64
CA VAL A 32 5.94 7.08 6.51
C VAL A 32 6.16 5.64 6.97
N ASN A 33 7.28 5.38 7.63
CA ASN A 33 7.60 4.03 8.12
C ASN A 33 6.53 3.50 9.09
N PHE A 34 6.01 4.36 9.98
CA PHE A 34 4.94 3.99 10.90
C PHE A 34 3.68 3.49 10.15
N PHE A 35 3.22 4.23 9.15
CA PHE A 35 2.04 3.83 8.36
C PHE A 35 2.30 2.60 7.49
N MET A 36 3.45 2.52 6.82
CA MET A 36 3.83 1.36 6.00
C MET A 36 3.83 0.07 6.83
N ASN A 37 4.35 0.11 8.05
CA ASN A 37 4.31 -1.04 8.95
C ASN A 37 2.88 -1.40 9.38
N ARG A 38 2.03 -0.40 9.62
CA ARG A 38 0.61 -0.63 9.96
C ARG A 38 -0.15 -1.26 8.79
N PHE A 39 0.02 -0.73 7.59
CA PHE A 39 -0.62 -1.26 6.37
C PHE A 39 -0.16 -2.69 6.07
N LYS A 40 1.13 -3.00 6.25
CA LYS A 40 1.64 -4.37 6.13
C LYS A 40 0.98 -5.30 7.14
N LYS A 41 0.90 -4.91 8.42
CA LYS A 41 0.28 -5.71 9.48
C LYS A 41 -1.20 -5.97 9.25
N LEU A 42 -1.90 -4.99 8.68
CA LEU A 42 -3.32 -5.11 8.36
C LEU A 42 -3.59 -5.85 7.03
N GLY A 43 -2.54 -6.25 6.30
CA GLY A 43 -2.65 -6.97 5.03
C GLY A 43 -3.02 -6.08 3.84
N PHE A 44 -2.86 -4.76 3.96
CA PHE A 44 -3.26 -3.78 2.93
C PHE A 44 -2.20 -3.70 1.82
N ILE A 45 -0.94 -3.94 2.19
CA ILE A 45 0.20 -3.90 1.29
C ILE A 45 1.17 -5.06 1.54
N THR A 46 1.91 -5.43 0.49
CA THR A 46 3.06 -6.33 0.57
C THR A 46 4.29 -5.60 0.01
N VAL A 47 5.45 -5.82 0.63
CA VAL A 47 6.72 -5.17 0.24
C VAL A 47 7.76 -6.26 -0.04
N ASP A 48 7.57 -6.99 -1.15
CA ASP A 48 8.48 -8.05 -1.60
C ASP A 48 9.01 -7.68 -2.98
N GLY A 49 10.18 -7.04 -3.03
CA GLY A 49 10.79 -6.56 -4.29
C GLY A 49 10.10 -5.34 -4.92
N GLY A 50 8.98 -4.89 -4.38
CA GLY A 50 8.21 -3.72 -4.79
C GLY A 50 7.01 -3.54 -3.86
N LEU A 51 6.29 -2.41 -3.97
CA LEU A 51 5.08 -2.17 -3.20
C LEU A 51 3.86 -2.66 -3.98
N THR A 52 3.15 -3.63 -3.41
CA THR A 52 1.91 -4.18 -3.94
C THR A 52 0.76 -3.78 -3.03
N VAL A 53 -0.35 -3.32 -3.61
CA VAL A 53 -1.59 -3.01 -2.89
C VAL A 53 -2.57 -4.17 -3.03
N ASN A 54 -3.16 -4.62 -1.93
CA ASN A 54 -4.15 -5.70 -1.93
C ASN A 54 -5.57 -5.12 -2.10
N ASN A 55 -6.36 -5.71 -2.99
CA ASN A 55 -7.72 -5.25 -3.34
C ASN A 55 -8.74 -5.38 -2.20
N SER A 56 -8.39 -6.00 -1.07
CA SER A 56 -9.27 -6.15 0.10
C SER A 56 -9.67 -4.81 0.76
N LEU A 57 -9.15 -3.66 0.31
CA LEU A 57 -9.30 -2.37 0.99
C LEU A 57 -9.58 -1.11 0.17
N LEU A 58 -9.81 -1.23 -1.13
CA LEU A 58 -10.38 -0.09 -1.85
C LEU A 58 -11.77 0.30 -1.31
N SER A 59 -12.46 -0.58 -0.58
CA SER A 59 -13.76 -0.30 0.01
C SER A 59 -13.74 0.52 1.31
N VAL A 60 -12.62 0.64 2.03
CA VAL A 60 -12.61 1.34 3.35
C VAL A 60 -12.28 2.83 3.22
N VAL A 61 -11.56 3.23 2.17
CA VAL A 61 -11.16 4.65 1.97
C VAL A 61 -12.10 5.37 0.99
N LEU A 62 -12.88 4.64 0.19
CA LEU A 62 -13.78 5.21 -0.83
C LEU A 62 -15.27 5.22 -0.42
N HIS A 63 -15.60 4.85 0.81
CA HIS A 63 -16.93 5.11 1.36
C HIS A 63 -16.83 6.30 2.32
N ASP A 64 -17.51 7.38 1.93
CA ASP A 64 -17.71 8.69 2.57
C ASP A 64 -17.15 8.89 3.99
#